data_AF-A0AAV1R4T1-F1
#
_entry.id   AF-A0AAV1R4T1-F1
#
_cell.length_a   1.000
_cell.length_b   1.000
_cell.length_c   1.000
_cell.angle_alpha   90.00
_cell.angle_beta   90.00
_cell.angle_gamma   90.00
#
_symmetry.space_group_name_H-M   'P 1'
#
loop_
_entity.id
_entity.type
_entity.pdbx_description
1 polymer ?
#
loop_
_entity_poly.entity_id
_entity_poly.type
_entity_poly.pdbx_seq_one_letter_code
_entity_poly.pdbx_strand_id
1 'polypeptide(L)'
;MASLVTHLCATLFLLPVGLRRHYSSSSLYLKSPSLFRSKTWYLSDPKWKNLDLYILTVALPIASFSLIFLFFSITTGHTTYRFSFLHQSLLLFLYWVLAILFALRDSIDPVVIFDNFLFVFGGILFFVEYYFIGEGTSGLVGEVVYGLCGDLSLVCGFCCLYLAIRPGAFFAEFCLCCGLVLKGTWFLQAGLCLYTDFFGFKGCHKIEVLPESGNVELKCDLEEDGLRGVALVNLLFVGHAIVVFLVSVGFFGLLSRNTNLRHGEASGPLLAGLDSEIALMRALPEFEVE
;
A
#
# COMPACT_ATOMS: atom_id res chain seq x y z
N MET A 1 -12.18 -7.61 13.00
CA MET A 1 -11.21 -8.09 11.99
C MET A 1 -11.58 -9.45 11.39
N ALA A 2 -12.67 -10.11 11.82
CA ALA A 2 -12.89 -11.52 11.52
C ALA A 2 -14.02 -11.80 10.51
N SER A 3 -13.94 -11.21 9.31
CA SER A 3 -14.86 -11.57 8.22
C SER A 3 -14.19 -11.44 6.86
N LEU A 4 -14.56 -12.33 5.95
CA LEU A 4 -14.20 -12.25 4.53
C LEU A 4 -14.54 -10.86 3.94
N VAL A 5 -15.69 -10.29 4.33
CA VAL A 5 -16.12 -8.96 3.84
C VAL A 5 -15.10 -7.89 4.21
N THR A 6 -14.58 -7.91 5.44
CA THR A 6 -13.60 -6.92 5.88
C THR A 6 -12.26 -7.04 5.14
N HIS A 7 -11.84 -8.27 4.82
CA HIS A 7 -10.64 -8.54 4.02
C HIS A 7 -10.81 -8.10 2.57
N LEU A 8 -11.99 -8.34 1.98
CA LEU A 8 -12.35 -7.87 0.64
C LEU A 8 -12.40 -6.34 0.57
N CYS A 9 -13.03 -5.68 1.55
CA CYS A 9 -13.04 -4.22 1.63
C CYS A 9 -11.62 -3.66 1.75
N ALA A 10 -10.76 -4.21 2.61
CA ALA A 10 -9.37 -3.78 2.74
C ALA A 10 -8.61 -3.91 1.40
N THR A 11 -8.80 -5.02 0.69
CA THR A 11 -8.24 -5.25 -0.65
C THR A 11 -8.72 -4.19 -1.64
N LEU A 12 -10.03 -3.93 -1.68
CA LEU A 12 -10.65 -2.98 -2.60
C LEU A 12 -10.16 -1.54 -2.42
N PHE A 13 -9.70 -1.16 -1.22
CA PHE A 13 -9.11 0.16 -0.99
C PHE A 13 -7.59 0.17 -1.20
N LEU A 14 -6.86 -0.78 -0.63
CA LEU A 14 -5.38 -0.77 -0.66
C LEU A 14 -4.81 -1.05 -2.06
N LEU A 15 -5.41 -1.99 -2.80
CA LEU A 15 -4.87 -2.43 -4.08
C LEU A 15 -4.95 -1.33 -5.16
N PRO A 16 -6.10 -0.65 -5.37
CA PRO A 16 -6.17 0.44 -6.35
C PRO A 16 -5.30 1.63 -5.99
N VAL A 17 -5.19 1.96 -4.69
CA VAL A 17 -4.30 3.03 -4.21
C VAL A 17 -2.83 2.68 -4.47
N GLY A 18 -2.42 1.45 -4.14
CA GLY A 18 -1.06 0.97 -4.39
C GLY A 18 -0.69 0.96 -5.87
N LEU A 19 -1.55 0.39 -6.73
CA LEU A 19 -1.31 0.34 -8.19
C LEU A 19 -1.24 1.74 -8.81
N ARG A 20 -2.12 2.65 -8.40
CA ARG A 20 -2.11 4.02 -8.88
C ARG A 20 -0.84 4.75 -8.47
N ARG A 21 -0.46 4.63 -7.20
CA ARG A 21 0.78 5.21 -6.69
C ARG A 21 1.98 4.69 -7.48
N HIS A 22 2.03 3.38 -7.73
CA HIS A 22 3.07 2.73 -8.52
C HIS A 22 3.16 3.29 -9.93
N TYR A 23 2.03 3.38 -10.64
CA TYR A 23 1.98 3.92 -12.01
C TYR A 23 2.45 5.37 -12.06
N SER A 24 1.91 6.22 -11.19
CA SER A 24 2.22 7.65 -11.19
C SER A 24 3.66 7.94 -10.77
N SER A 25 4.19 7.24 -9.76
CA SER A 25 5.58 7.42 -9.32
C SER A 25 6.57 6.96 -10.37
N SER A 26 6.32 5.80 -10.99
CA SER A 26 7.15 5.24 -12.08
C SER A 26 7.12 6.14 -13.31
N SER A 27 5.93 6.60 -13.72
CA SER A 27 5.78 7.53 -14.85
C SER A 27 6.50 8.86 -14.61
N LEU A 28 6.42 9.40 -13.39
CA LEU A 28 7.11 10.63 -13.02
C LEU A 28 8.64 10.45 -13.04
N TYR A 29 9.14 9.34 -12.47
CA TYR A 29 10.56 9.03 -12.44
C TYR A 29 11.14 8.85 -13.87
N LEU A 30 10.42 8.12 -14.73
CA LEU A 30 10.86 7.89 -16.11
C LEU A 30 10.84 9.16 -16.98
N LYS A 31 9.98 10.13 -16.67
CA LYS A 31 9.96 11.42 -17.39
C LYS A 31 11.10 12.34 -16.98
N SER A 32 11.49 12.35 -15.70
CA SER A 32 12.51 13.27 -15.19
C SER A 32 13.23 12.67 -13.96
N PRO A 33 14.24 11.82 -14.16
CA PRO A 33 14.89 11.09 -13.06
C PRO A 33 15.68 12.02 -12.12
N SER A 34 16.31 13.07 -12.63
CA SER A 34 17.11 14.02 -11.85
C SER A 34 16.27 14.97 -10.98
N LEU A 35 15.01 15.21 -11.37
CA LEU A 35 14.07 16.09 -10.66
C LEU A 35 13.00 15.29 -9.91
N PHE A 36 13.16 13.97 -9.79
CA PHE A 36 12.19 13.13 -9.13
C PHE A 36 12.04 13.54 -7.66
N ARG A 37 10.79 13.77 -7.26
CA ARG A 37 10.39 13.99 -5.87
C ARG A 37 9.11 13.21 -5.62
N SER A 38 9.16 12.29 -4.66
CA SER A 38 8.00 11.54 -4.21
C SER A 38 6.93 12.50 -3.69
N LYS A 39 5.69 12.21 -4.07
CA LYS A 39 4.49 12.92 -3.60
C LYS A 39 3.71 12.02 -2.67
N THR A 40 3.12 12.63 -1.66
CA THR A 40 2.25 11.95 -0.69
C THR A 40 0.99 11.37 -1.35
N TRP A 41 0.44 12.10 -2.33
CA TRP A 41 -0.65 11.66 -3.19
C TRP A 41 -0.38 12.06 -4.64
N TYR A 42 -0.61 11.14 -5.58
CA TYR A 42 -0.47 11.43 -7.01
C TYR A 42 -1.84 11.76 -7.60
N LEU A 43 -2.09 13.05 -7.79
CA LEU A 43 -3.30 13.57 -8.42
C LEU A 43 -3.32 13.16 -9.91
N SER A 44 -4.43 12.53 -10.35
CA SER A 44 -4.67 12.19 -11.75
C SER A 44 -5.12 13.40 -12.58
N ASP A 45 -5.07 13.24 -13.91
CA ASP A 45 -5.59 14.18 -14.92
C ASP A 45 -6.98 14.74 -14.58
N PRO A 46 -7.30 15.97 -15.05
CA PRO A 46 -8.42 16.79 -14.54
C PRO A 46 -9.82 16.16 -14.64
N LYS A 47 -10.03 15.13 -15.48
CA LYS A 47 -11.35 14.50 -15.68
C LYS A 47 -11.74 13.49 -14.60
N TRP A 48 -10.77 12.84 -13.95
CA TRP A 48 -10.99 11.81 -12.92
C TRP A 48 -10.20 12.16 -11.65
N LYS A 49 -10.22 13.44 -11.30
CA LYS A 49 -9.48 13.99 -10.17
C LYS A 49 -9.94 13.28 -8.89
N ASN A 50 -9.00 12.59 -8.23
CA ASN A 50 -9.10 12.14 -6.84
C ASN A 50 -10.26 11.22 -6.46
N LEU A 51 -10.85 10.47 -7.40
CA LEU A 51 -11.95 9.56 -7.07
C LEU A 51 -11.59 8.57 -5.95
N ASP A 52 -10.36 8.05 -5.94
CA ASP A 52 -9.87 7.19 -4.85
C ASP A 52 -9.87 7.90 -3.50
N LEU A 53 -9.39 9.15 -3.46
CA LEU A 53 -9.34 9.95 -2.25
C LEU A 53 -10.75 10.28 -1.75
N TYR A 54 -11.68 10.63 -2.64
CA TYR A 54 -13.08 10.88 -2.27
C TYR A 54 -13.77 9.62 -1.77
N ILE A 55 -13.57 8.49 -2.47
CA ILE A 55 -14.08 7.18 -2.04
C ILE A 55 -13.52 6.85 -0.65
N LEU A 56 -12.22 7.04 -0.42
CA LEU A 56 -11.57 6.76 0.86
C LEU A 56 -12.08 7.70 1.98
N THR A 57 -12.29 8.98 1.65
CA THR A 57 -12.81 9.99 2.59
C THR A 57 -14.23 9.68 3.05
N VAL A 58 -15.04 9.03 2.20
CA VAL A 58 -16.40 8.58 2.55
C VAL A 58 -16.40 7.19 3.20
N ALA A 59 -15.57 6.27 2.73
CA ALA A 59 -15.57 4.88 3.19
C ALA A 59 -14.94 4.69 4.58
N LEU A 60 -13.81 5.36 4.88
CA LEU A 60 -13.13 5.25 6.17
C LEU A 60 -13.99 5.64 7.38
N PRO A 61 -14.75 6.76 7.38
CA PRO A 61 -15.59 7.10 8.52
C PRO A 61 -16.76 6.12 8.65
N ILE A 62 -17.38 5.68 7.55
CA ILE A 62 -18.43 4.65 7.59
C ILE A 62 -17.89 3.37 8.25
N ALA A 63 -16.71 2.91 7.84
CA ALA A 63 -16.05 1.75 8.43
C ALA A 63 -15.72 1.98 9.92
N SER A 64 -15.14 3.13 10.28
CA SER A 64 -14.82 3.49 11.66
C SER A 64 -16.07 3.51 12.56
N PHE A 65 -17.14 4.17 12.14
CA PHE A 65 -18.41 4.22 12.87
C PHE A 65 -19.10 2.86 12.96
N SER A 66 -19.03 2.04 11.91
CA SER A 66 -19.58 0.67 11.96
C SER A 66 -18.89 -0.19 13.02
N LEU A 67 -17.58 -0.03 13.22
CA LEU A 67 -16.83 -0.74 14.25
C LEU A 67 -17.14 -0.21 15.67
N ILE A 68 -17.37 1.10 15.81
CA ILE A 68 -17.86 1.70 17.07
C ILE A 68 -19.24 1.15 17.41
N PHE A 69 -20.13 1.07 16.42
CA PHE A 69 -21.46 0.50 16.61
C PHE A 69 -21.36 -0.96 17.09
N LEU A 70 -20.53 -1.79 16.44
CA LEU A 70 -20.29 -3.17 16.88
C LEU A 70 -19.71 -3.25 18.30
N PHE A 71 -18.83 -2.32 18.68
CA PHE A 71 -18.31 -2.23 20.05
C PHE A 71 -19.42 -1.98 21.09
N PHE A 72 -20.43 -1.18 20.77
CA PHE A 72 -21.59 -0.93 21.63
C PHE A 72 -22.62 -2.06 21.59
N SER A 73 -22.87 -2.66 20.41
CA SER A 73 -23.86 -3.72 20.23
C SER A 73 -23.46 -5.04 20.90
N ILE A 74 -22.17 -5.36 20.98
CA ILE A 74 -21.68 -6.57 21.66
C ILE A 74 -21.61 -6.29 23.17
N THR A 75 -22.75 -6.47 23.85
CA THR A 75 -22.91 -6.19 25.29
C THR A 75 -22.54 -7.39 26.19
N THR A 76 -22.50 -8.60 25.63
CA THR A 76 -22.29 -9.87 26.35
C THR A 76 -21.15 -10.64 25.69
N GLY A 77 -20.10 -10.99 26.45
CA GLY A 77 -19.08 -11.92 25.94
C GLY A 77 -17.68 -11.69 26.48
N HIS A 78 -16.83 -10.95 25.75
CA HIS A 78 -15.38 -10.98 26.01
C HIS A 78 -14.72 -9.61 25.78
N THR A 79 -13.99 -9.12 26.78
CA THR A 79 -13.38 -7.77 26.84
C THR A 79 -12.33 -7.55 25.76
N THR A 80 -11.59 -8.59 25.38
CA THR A 80 -10.50 -8.54 24.40
C THR A 80 -10.97 -8.11 23.01
N TYR A 81 -12.12 -8.60 22.53
CA TYR A 81 -12.65 -8.19 21.22
C TYR A 81 -13.16 -6.76 21.18
N ARG A 82 -13.79 -6.33 22.26
CA ARG A 82 -14.31 -4.97 22.35
C ARG A 82 -13.15 -3.97 22.22
N PHE A 83 -12.03 -4.28 22.87
CA PHE A 83 -10.82 -3.47 22.77
C PHE A 83 -10.21 -3.50 21.36
N SER A 84 -10.12 -4.67 20.73
CA SER A 84 -9.68 -4.82 19.32
C SER A 84 -10.53 -4.00 18.32
N PHE A 85 -11.87 -4.01 18.47
CA PHE A 85 -12.76 -3.20 17.63
C PHE A 85 -12.57 -1.69 17.83
N LEU A 86 -12.33 -1.26 19.08
CA LEU A 86 -12.09 0.14 19.41
C LEU A 86 -10.75 0.62 18.82
N HIS A 87 -9.68 -0.17 18.96
CA HIS A 87 -8.38 0.11 18.35
C HIS A 87 -8.45 0.20 16.84
N GLN A 88 -9.13 -0.75 16.19
CA GLN A 88 -9.30 -0.72 14.74
C GLN A 88 -10.12 0.48 14.28
N SER A 89 -11.16 0.86 15.03
CA SER A 89 -11.94 2.06 14.73
C SER A 89 -11.10 3.33 14.84
N LEU A 90 -10.27 3.44 15.89
CA LEU A 90 -9.35 4.56 16.08
C LEU A 90 -8.31 4.63 14.95
N LEU A 91 -7.74 3.50 14.54
CA LEU A 91 -6.82 3.43 13.40
C LEU A 91 -7.48 3.94 12.11
N LEU A 92 -8.69 3.46 11.78
CA LEU A 92 -9.42 3.91 10.59
C LEU A 92 -9.79 5.40 10.67
N PHE A 93 -10.12 5.89 11.87
CA PHE A 93 -10.37 7.31 12.11
C PHE A 93 -9.11 8.16 11.88
N LEU A 94 -7.94 7.70 12.34
CA LEU A 94 -6.67 8.39 12.10
C LEU A 94 -6.30 8.40 10.60
N TYR A 95 -6.52 7.29 9.90
CA TYR A 95 -6.38 7.24 8.44
C TYR A 95 -7.38 8.17 7.74
N TRP A 96 -8.59 8.36 8.29
CA TRP A 96 -9.57 9.32 7.77
C TRP A 96 -9.10 10.76 7.94
N VAL A 97 -8.52 11.11 9.10
CA VAL A 97 -7.89 12.41 9.33
C VAL A 97 -6.76 12.64 8.32
N LEU A 98 -5.90 11.64 8.08
CA LEU A 98 -4.86 11.72 7.05
C LEU A 98 -5.46 11.94 5.65
N ALA A 99 -6.54 11.24 5.29
CA ALA A 99 -7.23 11.43 4.01
C ALA A 99 -7.81 12.84 3.85
N ILE A 100 -8.39 13.42 4.92
CA ILE A 100 -8.85 14.81 4.93
C ILE A 100 -7.67 15.77 4.74
N LEU A 101 -6.54 15.55 5.43
CA LEU A 101 -5.35 16.37 5.26
C LEU A 101 -4.84 16.33 3.80
N PHE A 102 -4.90 15.17 3.14
CA PHE A 102 -4.61 15.08 1.70
C PHE A 102 -5.61 15.84 0.83
N ALA A 103 -6.90 15.81 1.17
CA ALA A 103 -7.92 16.54 0.42
C ALA A 103 -7.83 18.07 0.60
N LEU A 104 -7.53 18.53 1.82
CA LEU A 104 -7.37 19.94 2.16
C LEU A 104 -6.08 20.54 1.60
N ARG A 105 -5.08 19.71 1.29
CA ARG A 105 -3.82 20.15 0.66
C ARG A 105 -4.05 20.96 -0.63
N ASP A 106 -5.04 20.59 -1.44
CA ASP A 106 -5.34 21.31 -2.69
C ASP A 106 -6.00 22.67 -2.43
N SER A 107 -6.60 22.87 -1.25
CA SER A 107 -7.40 24.06 -0.89
C SER A 107 -6.66 25.04 0.01
N ILE A 108 -5.65 24.58 0.75
CA ILE A 108 -4.81 25.39 1.65
C ILE A 108 -3.46 25.62 0.96
N ASP A 109 -2.93 26.84 1.04
CA ASP A 109 -1.66 27.18 0.40
C ASP A 109 -0.57 26.11 0.67
N PRO A 110 0.14 25.63 -0.38
CA PRO A 110 1.14 24.55 -0.29
C PRO A 110 2.29 24.81 0.69
N VAL A 111 2.39 26.02 1.22
CA VAL A 111 3.41 26.50 2.16
C VAL A 111 3.14 26.01 3.59
N VAL A 112 1.89 25.67 3.95
CA VAL A 112 1.52 25.31 5.33
C VAL A 112 1.60 23.80 5.59
N ILE A 113 1.36 22.95 4.59
CA ILE A 113 1.41 21.48 4.74
C ILE A 113 2.60 20.93 3.95
N PHE A 114 3.72 20.71 4.64
CA PHE A 114 4.89 20.06 4.06
C PHE A 114 4.57 18.58 3.74
N ASP A 115 4.84 18.14 2.51
CA ASP A 115 4.77 16.72 2.11
C ASP A 115 5.53 15.81 3.10
N ASN A 116 6.64 16.30 3.64
CA ASN A 116 7.44 15.58 4.61
C ASN A 116 6.66 15.29 5.91
N PHE A 117 5.84 16.23 6.39
CA PHE A 117 5.01 16.04 7.60
C PHE A 117 3.95 14.97 7.37
N LEU A 118 3.31 14.99 6.20
CA LEU A 118 2.33 13.98 5.81
C LEU A 118 2.96 12.58 5.67
N PHE A 119 4.21 12.49 5.18
CA PHE A 119 4.97 11.24 5.17
C PHE A 119 5.30 10.75 6.58
N VAL A 120 5.70 11.64 7.50
CA VAL A 120 5.92 11.29 8.91
C VAL A 120 4.62 10.78 9.54
N PHE A 121 3.51 11.50 9.33
CA PHE A 121 2.22 11.12 9.88
C PHE A 121 1.77 9.76 9.33
N GLY A 122 1.88 9.53 8.01
CA GLY A 122 1.63 8.22 7.42
C GLY A 122 2.52 7.11 7.97
N GLY A 123 3.81 7.39 8.19
CA GLY A 123 4.74 6.46 8.83
C GLY A 123 4.32 6.08 10.25
N ILE A 124 3.92 7.07 11.07
CA ILE A 124 3.40 6.85 12.42
C ILE A 124 2.17 5.94 12.36
N LEU A 125 1.21 6.20 11.45
CA LEU A 125 0.02 5.35 11.33
C LEU A 125 0.35 3.90 10.98
N PHE A 126 1.35 3.65 10.13
CA PHE A 126 1.82 2.29 9.85
C PHE A 126 2.46 1.61 11.07
N PHE A 127 3.18 2.34 11.93
CA PHE A 127 3.72 1.80 13.18
C PHE A 127 2.63 1.52 14.21
N VAL A 128 1.65 2.40 14.32
CA VAL A 128 0.49 2.19 15.19
C VAL A 128 -0.30 0.98 14.70
N GLU A 129 -0.46 0.82 13.38
CA GLU A 129 -1.06 -0.37 12.79
C GLU A 129 -0.27 -1.65 13.10
N TYR A 130 1.06 -1.63 12.97
CA TYR A 130 1.93 -2.76 13.35
C TYR A 130 1.74 -3.17 14.82
N TYR A 131 1.59 -2.20 15.73
CA TYR A 131 1.44 -2.50 17.16
C TYR A 131 0.10 -3.18 17.48
N PHE A 132 -0.98 -2.82 16.78
CA PHE A 132 -2.32 -3.33 17.05
C PHE A 132 -2.77 -4.48 16.14
N ILE A 133 -2.04 -4.76 15.07
CA ILE A 133 -2.42 -5.83 14.13
C ILE A 133 -2.28 -7.20 14.81
N GLY A 134 -3.33 -8.01 14.73
CA GLY A 134 -3.38 -9.31 15.42
C GLY A 134 -3.91 -9.27 16.85
N GLU A 135 -4.15 -8.09 17.45
CA GLU A 135 -4.84 -8.04 18.75
C GLU A 135 -6.28 -8.57 18.59
N GLY A 136 -6.60 -9.68 19.27
CA GLY A 136 -7.92 -10.31 19.25
C GLY A 136 -8.11 -11.43 18.22
N THR A 137 -7.07 -11.84 17.51
CA THR A 137 -7.06 -13.12 16.77
C THR A 137 -6.21 -14.13 17.54
N SER A 138 -6.70 -15.36 17.61
CA SER A 138 -6.11 -16.42 18.43
C SER A 138 -5.93 -17.67 17.59
N GLY A 139 -4.80 -18.36 17.73
CA GLY A 139 -4.50 -19.56 16.96
C GLY A 139 -3.26 -19.38 16.09
N LEU A 140 -2.42 -20.41 16.08
CA LEU A 140 -1.06 -20.39 15.57
C LEU A 140 -0.95 -19.88 14.12
N VAL A 141 -1.88 -20.30 13.25
CA VAL A 141 -1.89 -19.90 11.84
C VAL A 141 -2.41 -18.47 11.66
N GLY A 142 -3.44 -18.07 12.42
CA GLY A 142 -4.01 -16.73 12.36
C GLY A 142 -3.00 -15.67 12.80
N GLU A 143 -2.31 -15.92 13.91
CA GLU A 143 -1.26 -15.05 14.43
C GLU A 143 -0.17 -14.80 13.39
N VAL A 144 0.31 -15.84 12.71
CA VAL A 144 1.31 -15.71 11.65
C VAL A 144 0.80 -14.92 10.46
N VAL A 145 -0.45 -15.15 10.01
CA VAL A 145 -1.04 -14.42 8.87
C VAL A 145 -1.13 -12.92 9.12
N TYR A 146 -1.60 -12.52 10.31
CA TYR A 146 -1.70 -11.10 10.69
C TYR A 146 -0.34 -10.51 11.07
N GLY A 147 0.58 -11.31 11.66
CA GLY A 147 1.95 -10.92 11.96
C GLY A 147 2.74 -10.52 10.70
N LEU A 148 2.68 -11.34 9.64
CA LEU A 148 3.28 -11.01 8.33
C LEU A 148 2.70 -9.72 7.74
N CYS A 149 1.42 -9.47 7.97
CA CYS A 149 0.74 -8.24 7.56
C CYS A 149 1.25 -7.03 8.38
N GLY A 150 1.56 -7.24 9.65
CA GLY A 150 2.22 -6.28 10.53
C GLY A 150 3.62 -5.96 10.07
N ASP A 151 4.45 -6.96 9.79
CA ASP A 151 5.82 -6.77 9.28
C ASP A 151 5.83 -5.93 8.01
N LEU A 152 4.86 -6.15 7.12
CA LEU A 152 4.69 -5.35 5.91
C LEU A 152 4.29 -3.90 6.20
N SER A 153 3.49 -3.67 7.25
CA SER A 153 3.15 -2.33 7.75
C SER A 153 4.39 -1.63 8.26
N LEU A 154 5.23 -2.33 9.03
CA LEU A 154 6.51 -1.82 9.52
C LEU A 154 7.45 -1.43 8.36
N VAL A 155 7.57 -2.26 7.32
CA VAL A 155 8.34 -1.91 6.11
C VAL A 155 7.79 -0.67 5.42
N CYS A 156 6.46 -0.56 5.26
CA CYS A 156 5.81 0.63 4.70
C CYS A 156 6.08 1.87 5.56
N GLY A 157 6.04 1.74 6.90
CA GLY A 157 6.33 2.79 7.86
C GLY A 157 7.75 3.34 7.73
N PHE A 158 8.76 2.46 7.65
CA PHE A 158 10.14 2.86 7.41
C PHE A 158 10.33 3.53 6.05
N CYS A 159 9.68 3.05 4.99
CA CYS A 159 9.73 3.70 3.68
C CYS A 159 9.14 5.12 3.74
N CYS A 160 8.00 5.31 4.42
CA CYS A 160 7.40 6.62 4.63
C CYS A 160 8.31 7.58 5.40
N LEU A 161 8.93 7.13 6.50
CA LEU A 161 9.90 7.95 7.24
C LEU A 161 11.13 8.30 6.41
N TYR A 162 11.65 7.34 5.63
CA TYR A 162 12.80 7.58 4.76
C TYR A 162 12.46 8.61 3.67
N LEU A 163 11.26 8.53 3.08
CA LEU A 163 10.78 9.50 2.09
C LEU A 163 10.54 10.89 2.70
N ALA A 164 10.18 10.99 3.98
CA ALA A 164 10.09 12.28 4.67
C ALA A 164 11.44 12.99 4.76
N ILE A 165 12.53 12.24 4.94
CA ILE A 165 13.90 12.76 5.01
C ILE A 165 14.46 13.01 3.61
N ARG A 166 14.29 12.04 2.70
CA ARG A 166 14.84 12.05 1.34
C ARG A 166 13.74 11.77 0.31
N PRO A 167 12.93 12.77 -0.07
CA PRO A 167 11.81 12.57 -0.98
C PRO A 167 12.24 12.22 -2.42
N GLY A 168 13.50 12.45 -2.78
CA GLY A 168 14.05 12.03 -4.09
C GLY A 168 14.44 10.56 -4.18
N ALA A 169 14.27 9.77 -3.10
CA ALA A 169 14.64 8.36 -3.11
C ALA A 169 13.59 7.48 -3.79
N PHE A 170 13.74 7.27 -5.10
CA PHE A 170 12.83 6.42 -5.88
C PHE A 170 12.76 4.98 -5.35
N PHE A 171 13.86 4.41 -4.86
CA PHE A 171 13.87 3.06 -4.31
C PHE A 171 12.90 2.91 -3.13
N ALA A 172 12.89 3.86 -2.19
CA ALA A 172 11.97 3.82 -1.05
C ALA A 172 10.51 4.01 -1.48
N GLU A 173 10.27 4.85 -2.49
CA GLU A 173 8.93 5.01 -3.07
C GLU A 173 8.46 3.71 -3.76
N PHE A 174 9.35 3.05 -4.51
CA PHE A 174 9.06 1.79 -5.16
C PHE A 174 8.78 0.67 -4.16
N CYS A 175 9.59 0.57 -3.09
CA CYS A 175 9.35 -0.36 -1.98
C CYS A 175 8.02 -0.10 -1.29
N LEU A 176 7.67 1.16 -1.01
CA LEU A 176 6.36 1.53 -0.45
C LEU A 176 5.21 1.10 -1.37
N CYS A 177 5.33 1.33 -2.68
CA CYS A 177 4.31 0.92 -3.65
C CYS A 177 4.14 -0.61 -3.68
N CYS A 178 5.25 -1.35 -3.73
CA CYS A 178 5.22 -2.82 -3.68
C CYS A 178 4.61 -3.31 -2.37
N GLY A 179 4.95 -2.68 -1.25
CA GLY A 179 4.41 -3.02 0.07
C GLY A 179 2.90 -2.81 0.16
N LEU A 180 2.38 -1.69 -0.35
CA LEU A 180 0.94 -1.43 -0.40
C LEU A 180 0.18 -2.43 -1.29
N VAL A 181 0.73 -2.76 -2.46
CA VAL A 181 0.13 -3.75 -3.37
C VAL A 181 0.13 -5.13 -2.73
N LEU A 182 1.28 -5.56 -2.20
CA LEU A 182 1.42 -6.84 -1.51
C LEU A 182 0.49 -6.93 -0.30
N LYS A 183 0.35 -5.86 0.46
CA LYS A 183 -0.55 -5.82 1.62
C LYS A 183 -2.00 -5.98 1.19
N GLY A 184 -2.42 -5.25 0.14
CA GLY A 184 -3.76 -5.35 -0.42
C GLY A 184 -4.07 -6.76 -0.95
N THR A 185 -3.17 -7.35 -1.75
CA THR A 185 -3.37 -8.71 -2.28
C THR A 185 -3.25 -9.79 -1.21
N TRP A 186 -2.42 -9.59 -0.18
CA TRP A 186 -2.30 -10.51 0.94
C TRP A 186 -3.58 -10.55 1.76
N PHE A 187 -4.24 -9.41 2.03
CA PHE A 187 -5.55 -9.41 2.69
C PHE A 187 -6.59 -10.23 1.92
N LEU A 188 -6.60 -10.16 0.58
CA LEU A 188 -7.48 -11.01 -0.23
C LEU A 188 -7.16 -12.49 -0.04
N GLN A 189 -5.89 -12.85 -0.14
CA GLN A 189 -5.46 -14.24 -0.03
C GLN A 189 -5.68 -14.81 1.37
N ALA A 190 -5.31 -14.06 2.41
CA ALA A 190 -5.58 -14.38 3.81
C ALA A 190 -7.08 -14.53 4.06
N GLY A 191 -7.90 -13.62 3.52
CA GLY A 191 -9.36 -13.70 3.61
C GLY A 191 -9.91 -14.98 2.99
N LEU A 192 -9.44 -15.37 1.80
CA LEU A 192 -9.85 -16.61 1.14
C LEU A 192 -9.37 -17.85 1.92
N CYS A 193 -8.11 -17.89 2.35
CA CYS A 193 -7.54 -19.03 3.08
C CYS A 193 -8.17 -19.24 4.46
N LEU A 194 -8.56 -18.18 5.16
CA LEU A 194 -9.10 -18.27 6.52
C LEU A 194 -10.63 -18.46 6.57
N TYR A 195 -11.38 -17.99 5.56
CA TYR A 195 -12.85 -17.95 5.59
C TYR A 195 -13.53 -18.80 4.51
N THR A 196 -12.79 -19.50 3.65
CA THR A 196 -13.38 -20.37 2.62
C THR A 196 -12.88 -21.81 2.72
N ASP A 197 -13.79 -22.77 2.57
CA ASP A 197 -13.47 -24.19 2.71
C ASP A 197 -12.64 -24.75 1.53
N PHE A 198 -12.65 -24.06 0.38
CA PHE A 198 -11.89 -24.47 -0.82
C PHE A 198 -10.39 -24.21 -0.71
N PHE A 199 -10.00 -23.17 0.03
CA PHE A 199 -8.60 -22.75 0.19
C PHE A 199 -8.09 -22.91 1.63
N GLY A 200 -8.88 -23.57 2.49
CA GLY A 200 -8.53 -23.83 3.88
C GLY A 200 -7.39 -24.84 4.03
N PHE A 201 -6.67 -24.74 5.15
CA PHE A 201 -5.60 -25.69 5.48
C PHE A 201 -6.20 -27.06 5.79
N LYS A 202 -5.73 -28.10 5.10
CA LYS A 202 -6.19 -29.48 5.32
C LYS A 202 -5.91 -29.90 6.77
N GLY A 203 -6.95 -30.25 7.53
CA GLY A 203 -6.84 -30.61 8.96
C GLY A 203 -7.09 -29.45 9.93
N CYS A 204 -7.29 -28.23 9.43
CA CYS A 204 -7.76 -27.11 10.23
C CYS A 204 -9.18 -26.73 9.82
N HIS A 205 -10.07 -26.62 10.80
CA HIS A 205 -11.42 -26.14 10.56
C HIS A 205 -11.37 -24.64 10.26
N LYS A 206 -12.35 -24.17 9.46
CA LYS A 206 -12.56 -22.74 9.25
C LYS A 206 -12.66 -22.02 10.60
N ILE A 207 -12.38 -20.73 10.59
CA ILE A 207 -12.60 -19.89 11.77
C ILE A 207 -14.05 -20.02 12.22
N GLU A 208 -14.27 -20.67 13.36
CA GLU A 208 -15.54 -20.73 14.06
C GLU A 208 -15.41 -19.90 15.34
N VAL A 209 -16.40 -19.04 15.60
CA VAL A 209 -16.46 -18.28 16.85
C VAL A 209 -16.81 -19.28 17.95
N LEU A 210 -15.80 -19.82 18.63
CA LEU A 210 -16.03 -20.76 19.72
C LEU A 210 -16.69 -20.01 20.90
N PRO A 211 -17.90 -20.37 21.32
CA PRO A 211 -18.63 -19.66 22.37
C PRO A 211 -17.99 -19.80 23.77
N GLU A 212 -16.99 -20.67 23.93
CA GLU A 212 -16.39 -21.02 25.22
C GLU A 212 -15.04 -20.31 25.49
N SER A 213 -14.26 -19.97 24.45
CA SER A 213 -12.95 -19.32 24.59
C SER A 213 -12.92 -17.84 24.19
N GLY A 214 -14.00 -17.32 23.58
CA GLY A 214 -14.08 -15.90 23.25
C GLY A 214 -12.94 -15.44 22.35
N ASN A 215 -12.50 -16.31 21.45
CA ASN A 215 -11.29 -16.18 20.64
C ASN A 215 -11.62 -16.72 19.22
N VAL A 216 -11.21 -16.02 18.16
CA VAL A 216 -11.49 -16.36 16.76
C VAL A 216 -10.46 -17.42 16.43
N GLU A 217 -10.74 -18.64 16.88
CA GLU A 217 -9.76 -19.71 16.93
C GLU A 217 -9.83 -20.53 15.64
N LEU A 218 -8.75 -20.49 14.86
CA LEU A 218 -8.53 -21.51 13.84
C LEU A 218 -8.10 -22.80 14.56
N LYS A 219 -9.06 -23.65 14.91
CA LYS A 219 -8.78 -24.92 15.57
C LYS A 219 -8.30 -25.94 14.54
N CYS A 220 -7.07 -26.38 14.70
CA CYS A 220 -6.53 -27.52 13.95
C CYS A 220 -6.74 -28.80 14.74
N ASP A 221 -7.06 -29.89 14.03
CA ASP A 221 -7.36 -31.19 14.65
C ASP A 221 -6.12 -31.79 15.33
N LEU A 222 -4.93 -31.45 14.81
CA LEU A 222 -3.62 -31.85 15.33
C LEU A 222 -2.67 -30.65 15.37
N GLU A 223 -1.76 -30.63 16.35
CA GLU A 223 -0.70 -29.60 16.45
C GLU A 223 0.24 -29.63 15.24
N GLU A 224 0.51 -30.83 14.71
CA GLU A 224 1.30 -31.05 13.49
C GLU A 224 0.67 -30.37 12.26
N ASP A 225 -0.67 -30.40 12.16
CA ASP A 225 -1.40 -29.73 11.08
C ASP A 225 -1.33 -28.20 11.22
N GLY A 226 -1.29 -27.70 12.46
CA GLY A 226 -1.04 -26.29 12.76
C GLY A 226 0.35 -25.82 12.31
N LEU A 227 1.40 -26.57 12.68
CA LEU A 227 2.79 -26.26 12.26
C LEU A 227 2.96 -26.34 10.74
N ARG A 228 2.33 -27.32 10.11
CA ARG A 228 2.29 -27.42 8.64
C ARG A 228 1.54 -26.24 8.02
N GLY A 229 0.43 -25.80 8.61
CA GLY A 229 -0.30 -24.59 8.22
C GLY A 229 0.59 -23.35 8.27
N VAL A 230 1.35 -23.16 9.34
CA VAL A 230 2.32 -22.05 9.49
C VAL A 230 3.40 -22.10 8.40
N ALA A 231 3.98 -23.28 8.15
CA ALA A 231 4.98 -23.44 7.09
C ALA A 231 4.42 -23.10 5.70
N LEU A 232 3.18 -23.53 5.42
CA LEU A 232 2.49 -23.22 4.17
C LEU A 232 2.18 -21.72 4.04
N VAL A 233 1.71 -21.05 5.10
CA VAL A 233 1.47 -19.60 5.11
C VAL A 233 2.74 -18.83 4.78
N ASN A 234 3.86 -19.18 5.43
CA ASN A 234 5.14 -18.52 5.19
C ASN A 234 5.62 -18.73 3.74
N LEU A 235 5.54 -19.95 3.23
CA LEU A 235 5.90 -20.25 1.84
C LEU A 235 5.01 -19.47 0.85
N LEU A 236 3.71 -19.42 1.12
CA LEU A 236 2.73 -18.74 0.31
C LEU A 236 2.97 -17.23 0.29
N PHE A 237 3.26 -16.64 1.45
CA PHE A 237 3.59 -15.23 1.59
C PHE A 237 4.88 -14.88 0.82
N VAL A 238 5.95 -15.65 0.99
CA VAL A 238 7.22 -15.44 0.28
C VAL A 238 7.02 -15.57 -1.24
N GLY A 239 6.32 -16.60 -1.69
CA GLY A 239 5.99 -16.78 -3.11
C GLY A 239 5.17 -15.61 -3.67
N HIS A 240 4.16 -15.16 -2.92
CA HIS A 240 3.35 -14.00 -3.29
C HIS A 240 4.17 -12.71 -3.35
N ALA A 241 5.04 -12.48 -2.37
CA ALA A 241 5.95 -11.33 -2.34
C ALA A 241 6.88 -11.31 -3.56
N ILE A 242 7.45 -12.45 -3.94
CA ILE A 242 8.28 -12.58 -5.15
C ILE A 242 7.45 -12.25 -6.40
N VAL A 243 6.23 -12.80 -6.53
CA VAL A 243 5.36 -12.52 -7.68
C VAL A 243 5.01 -11.04 -7.76
N VAL A 244 4.59 -10.40 -6.66
CA VAL A 244 4.27 -8.97 -6.64
C VAL A 244 5.48 -8.13 -7.01
N PHE A 245 6.67 -8.48 -6.52
CA PHE A 245 7.90 -7.80 -6.87
C PHE A 245 8.24 -7.94 -8.37
N LEU A 246 8.18 -9.16 -8.93
CA LEU A 246 8.45 -9.39 -10.35
C LEU A 246 7.43 -8.67 -11.26
N VAL A 247 6.15 -8.69 -10.90
CA VAL A 247 5.09 -7.96 -11.62
C VAL A 247 5.35 -6.46 -11.56
N SER A 248 5.74 -5.94 -10.39
CA SER A 248 6.07 -4.53 -10.18
C SER A 248 7.26 -4.08 -11.02
N VAL A 249 8.35 -4.87 -11.05
CA VAL A 249 9.52 -4.60 -11.90
C VAL A 249 9.16 -4.71 -13.38
N GLY A 250 8.40 -5.74 -13.77
CA GLY A 250 7.92 -5.91 -15.14
C GLY A 250 7.06 -4.74 -15.60
N PHE A 251 6.17 -4.24 -14.73
CA PHE A 251 5.36 -3.07 -14.98
C PHE A 251 6.21 -1.80 -15.18
N PHE A 252 7.19 -1.56 -14.30
CA PHE A 252 8.16 -0.47 -14.47
C PHE A 252 8.92 -0.58 -15.81
N GLY A 253 9.37 -1.79 -16.17
CA GLY A 253 10.05 -2.05 -17.44
C GLY A 253 9.16 -1.80 -18.67
N LEU A 254 7.88 -2.20 -18.61
CA LEU A 254 6.90 -1.92 -19.66
C LEU A 254 6.65 -0.41 -19.82
N LEU A 255 6.52 0.32 -18.71
CA LEU A 255 6.41 1.79 -18.75
C LEU A 255 7.65 2.43 -19.37
N SER A 256 8.84 1.98 -18.99
CA SER A 256 10.12 2.47 -19.54
C SER A 256 10.20 2.26 -21.05
N ARG A 257 9.83 1.06 -21.52
CA ARG A 257 9.79 0.75 -22.96
C ARG A 257 8.83 1.68 -23.71
N ASN A 258 7.62 1.88 -23.20
CA ASN A 258 6.63 2.75 -23.83
C ASN A 258 7.06 4.22 -23.87
N THR A 259 7.69 4.73 -22.81
CA THR A 259 8.20 6.11 -22.78
C THR A 259 9.37 6.32 -23.75
N ASN A 260 10.27 5.34 -23.88
CA ASN A 260 11.38 5.39 -24.85
C ASN A 260 10.87 5.38 -26.30
N LEU A 261 9.88 4.55 -26.62
CA LEU A 261 9.26 4.54 -27.95
C LEU A 261 8.67 5.91 -28.31
N ARG A 262 7.97 6.54 -27.37
CA ARG A 262 7.36 7.86 -27.57
C ARG A 262 8.38 9.00 -27.66
N HIS A 263 9.50 8.92 -26.95
CA HIS A 263 10.61 9.87 -27.12
C HIS A 263 11.30 9.68 -28.46
N GLY A 264 11.51 8.44 -28.91
CA GLY A 264 12.07 8.14 -30.23
C GLY A 264 11.22 8.68 -31.40
N GLU A 265 9.89 8.66 -31.26
CA GLU A 265 8.96 9.28 -32.22
C GLU A 265 8.95 10.82 -32.14
N ALA A 266 9.11 11.40 -30.95
CA ALA A 266 9.14 12.85 -30.76
C ALA A 266 10.47 13.49 -31.15
N SER A 267 11.59 12.74 -31.07
CA SER A 267 12.87 13.09 -31.69
C SER A 267 12.87 12.75 -33.18
N GLY A 268 11.86 13.22 -33.91
CA GLY A 268 11.80 13.14 -35.37
C GLY A 268 12.93 13.94 -36.02
N PRO A 269 13.09 13.84 -37.36
CA PRO A 269 14.24 14.35 -38.12
C PRO A 269 14.54 15.86 -37.96
N LEU A 270 13.62 16.64 -37.39
CA LEU A 270 13.82 18.05 -37.06
C LEU A 270 14.83 18.28 -35.92
N LEU A 271 14.89 17.39 -34.90
CA LEU A 271 15.88 17.53 -33.82
C LEU A 271 17.28 17.08 -34.28
N ALA A 272 17.34 16.07 -35.17
CA ALA A 272 18.58 15.64 -35.81
C ALA A 272 19.17 16.72 -36.75
N GLY A 273 18.32 17.52 -37.38
CA GLY A 273 18.73 18.69 -38.16
C GLY A 273 19.33 19.79 -37.29
N LEU A 274 18.70 20.09 -36.14
CA LEU A 274 19.18 21.11 -35.21
C LEU A 274 20.54 20.76 -34.57
N ASP A 275 20.72 19.50 -34.15
CA ASP A 275 22.00 19.06 -33.58
C ASP A 275 23.13 19.06 -34.64
N SER A 276 22.81 18.77 -35.91
CA SER A 276 23.76 18.88 -37.02
C SER A 276 24.13 20.34 -37.32
N GLU A 277 23.19 21.27 -37.23
CA GLU A 277 23.40 22.69 -37.50
C GLU A 277 24.20 23.36 -36.36
N ILE A 278 23.95 22.96 -35.11
CA ILE A 278 24.71 23.38 -33.93
C ILE A 278 26.14 22.81 -33.94
N ALA A 279 26.33 21.58 -34.42
CA ALA A 279 27.66 20.98 -34.59
C ALA A 279 28.45 21.65 -35.73
N LEU A 280 27.80 22.06 -36.82
CA LEU A 280 28.41 22.80 -37.92
C LEU A 280 28.83 24.21 -37.48
N MET A 281 28.01 24.93 -36.70
CA MET A 281 28.38 26.26 -36.19
C MET A 281 29.58 26.23 -35.23
N ARG A 282 29.80 25.12 -34.51
CA ARG A 282 30.97 24.95 -33.62
C ARG A 282 32.29 24.69 -34.36
N ALA A 283 32.26 24.40 -35.66
CA ALA A 283 33.45 24.07 -36.45
C ALA A 283 34.05 25.28 -37.20
N LEU A 284 33.51 26.49 -37.03
CA LEU A 284 34.06 27.70 -37.63
C LEU A 284 35.20 28.23 -36.74
N PRO A 285 36.47 28.23 -37.22
CA PRO A 285 37.59 28.67 -36.41
C PRO A 285 37.53 30.19 -36.23
N GLU A 286 37.73 30.65 -35.00
CA GLU A 286 38.01 32.04 -34.67
C GLU A 286 39.23 32.49 -35.47
N PHE A 287 39.01 33.31 -36.50
CA PHE A 287 40.07 34.07 -37.14
C PHE A 287 40.46 35.21 -36.20
N GLU A 288 41.63 35.10 -35.58
CA GLU A 288 42.30 36.18 -34.85
C GLU A 288 42.44 37.41 -35.75
N VAL A 289 42.00 38.56 -35.24
CA VAL A 289 42.30 39.88 -35.81
C VAL A 289 42.95 40.72 -34.71
N GLU A 290 44.22 41.06 -34.99
CA GLU A 290 45.15 42.02 -34.36
C GLU A 290 45.74 41.74 -32.98
#